data_AF-A0A6S6SDV9-F1
#
_entry.id   AF-A0A6S6SDV9-F1
#
_cell.length_a   1.000
_cell.length_b   1.000
_cell.length_c   1.000
_cell.angle_alpha   90.00
_cell.angle_beta   90.00
_cell.angle_gamma   90.00
#
_symmetry.space_group_name_H-M   'P 1'
#
loop_
_entity.id
_entity.type
_entity.pdbx_description
1 polymer ?
#
loop_
_entity_poly.entity_id
_entity_poly.type
_entity_poly.pdbx_seq_one_letter_code
_entity_poly.pdbx_strand_id
1 'polypeptide(L)'
;MNTLVFDIETIPDIEGGRKIYDLGDDLDDDGVAKAMYHLRFQKSGTEFLPHHLHRIAAISVTFRGRGDDFKVWSLGDESADEAELIQRFYDGIDRYTPTIVSWNGGGFDLPVLHYRAMKYKIAAP
;
A
#
# COMPACT_ATOMS: atom_id res chain seq x y z
N MET A 1 -5.35 24.96 -8.22
CA MET A 1 -4.49 24.13 -7.35
C MET A 1 -4.75 22.69 -7.72
N ASN A 2 -3.72 21.86 -7.87
CA ASN A 2 -3.92 20.44 -8.13
C ASN A 2 -4.20 19.75 -6.79
N THR A 3 -5.26 18.97 -6.70
CA THR A 3 -5.56 18.16 -5.51
C THR A 3 -5.63 16.69 -5.94
N LEU A 4 -4.92 15.83 -5.22
CA LEU A 4 -4.95 14.38 -5.39
C LEU A 4 -5.49 13.77 -4.10
N VAL A 5 -6.72 13.26 -4.16
CA VAL A 5 -7.29 12.43 -3.10
C VAL A 5 -6.94 10.99 -3.39
N PHE A 6 -6.48 10.21 -2.41
CA PHE A 6 -6.15 8.81 -2.62
C PHE A 6 -6.46 7.94 -1.40
N ASP A 7 -6.52 6.64 -1.65
CA ASP A 7 -6.67 5.56 -0.67
C ASP A 7 -5.95 4.30 -1.20
N ILE A 8 -5.42 3.46 -0.30
CA ILE A 8 -4.79 2.18 -0.65
C ILE A 8 -5.56 1.00 -0.06
N GLU A 9 -5.65 -0.07 -0.83
CA GLU A 9 -6.14 -1.35 -0.34
C GLU A 9 -5.00 -2.35 -0.24
N THR A 10 -5.00 -3.16 0.82
CA THR A 10 -3.87 -4.02 1.15
C THR A 10 -4.28 -5.45 1.47
N ILE A 11 -3.37 -6.37 1.22
CA ILE A 11 -3.43 -7.78 1.63
C ILE A 11 -2.19 -8.10 2.49
N PRO A 12 -2.16 -9.20 3.24
CA PRO A 12 -0.96 -9.62 3.96
C PRO A 12 0.23 -9.82 3.01
N ASP A 13 1.40 -9.31 3.39
CA ASP A 13 2.64 -9.66 2.70
C ASP A 13 3.08 -11.08 3.11
N ILE A 14 2.58 -12.09 2.39
CA ILE A 14 2.85 -13.50 2.67
C ILE A 14 4.35 -13.81 2.63
N GLU A 15 5.06 -13.32 1.61
CA GLU A 15 6.49 -13.51 1.46
C GLU A 15 7.25 -12.90 2.65
N GLY A 16 6.91 -11.65 3.00
CA GLY A 16 7.49 -10.96 4.16
C GLY A 16 7.17 -11.67 5.48
N GLY A 17 5.92 -12.09 5.67
CA GLY A 17 5.45 -12.81 6.84
C GLY A 17 6.16 -14.15 7.05
N ARG A 18 6.26 -14.96 5.98
CA ARG A 18 6.96 -16.25 6.00
C ARG A 18 8.41 -16.07 6.45
N LYS A 19 9.09 -15.06 5.92
CA LYS A 19 10.50 -14.75 6.25
C LYS A 19 10.69 -14.17 7.65
N ILE A 20 9.86 -13.22 8.06
CA ILE A 20 10.00 -12.52 9.36
C ILE A 20 9.65 -13.42 10.53
N TYR A 21 8.68 -14.32 10.35
CA TYR A 21 8.19 -15.21 11.40
C TYR A 21 8.74 -16.64 11.31
N ASP A 22 9.65 -16.91 10.36
CA ASP A 22 10.30 -18.21 10.17
C ASP A 22 9.29 -19.37 10.08
N LEU A 23 8.28 -19.20 9.22
CA LEU A 23 7.12 -20.11 9.14
C LEU A 23 7.35 -21.37 8.29
N GLY A 24 8.56 -21.55 7.75
CA GLY A 24 8.91 -22.65 6.85
C GLY A 24 8.13 -22.64 5.52
N ASP A 25 8.26 -23.71 4.74
CA ASP A 25 7.63 -23.85 3.41
C ASP A 25 6.41 -24.78 3.39
N ASP A 26 6.11 -25.44 4.52
CA ASP A 26 5.02 -26.44 4.61
C ASP A 26 3.62 -25.80 4.65
N LEU A 27 3.53 -24.52 5.01
CA LEU A 27 2.27 -23.77 5.00
C LEU A 27 1.97 -23.23 3.61
N ASP A 28 0.71 -23.32 3.18
CA ASP A 28 0.20 -22.55 2.05
C ASP A 28 0.02 -21.06 2.42
N ASP A 29 -0.29 -20.22 1.44
CA ASP A 29 -0.41 -18.77 1.64
C ASP A 29 -1.51 -18.40 2.66
N ASP A 30 -2.63 -19.12 2.64
CA ASP A 30 -3.70 -18.97 3.62
C ASP A 30 -3.24 -19.35 5.03
N GLY A 31 -2.47 -20.43 5.17
CA GLY A 31 -1.86 -20.86 6.42
C GLY A 31 -0.88 -19.82 6.97
N VAL A 32 -0.05 -19.24 6.10
CA VAL A 32 0.86 -18.15 6.47
C VAL A 32 0.08 -16.92 6.93
N ALA A 33 -0.95 -16.49 6.20
CA ALA A 33 -1.78 -15.34 6.60
C ALA A 33 -2.42 -15.57 7.98
N LYS A 34 -3.02 -16.75 8.22
CA LYS A 34 -3.60 -17.12 9.52
C LYS A 34 -2.57 -17.08 10.63
N ALA A 35 -1.37 -17.61 10.40
CA ALA A 35 -0.28 -17.56 11.35
C ALA A 35 0.14 -16.11 11.67
N MET A 36 0.26 -15.24 10.66
CA MET A 36 0.57 -13.82 10.85
C MET A 36 -0.46 -13.12 11.74
N TYR A 37 -1.76 -13.32 11.47
CA TYR A 37 -2.83 -12.74 12.30
C TYR A 37 -2.80 -13.26 13.74
N HIS A 38 -2.62 -14.57 13.94
CA HIS A 38 -2.52 -15.16 15.27
C HIS A 38 -1.33 -14.62 16.07
N LEU A 39 -0.14 -14.57 15.45
CA LEU A 39 1.07 -14.03 16.09
C LEU A 39 0.90 -12.54 16.44
N ARG A 40 0.25 -11.78 15.56
CA ARG A 40 -0.04 -10.36 15.78
C ARG A 40 -1.03 -10.16 16.94
N PHE A 41 -2.08 -10.98 16.99
CA PHE A 41 -3.05 -10.96 18.08
C PHE A 41 -2.41 -11.32 19.42
N GLN A 42 -1.61 -12.38 19.49
CA GLN A 42 -0.88 -12.74 20.71
C GLN A 42 0.04 -11.62 21.20
N LYS A 43 0.67 -10.90 20.27
CA LYS A 43 1.62 -9.82 20.61
C LYS A 43 0.95 -8.50 21.02
N SER A 44 -0.21 -8.17 20.45
CA SER A 44 -0.79 -6.82 20.56
C SER A 44 -2.30 -6.74 20.84
N GLY A 45 -3.00 -7.88 20.93
CA GLY A 45 -4.44 -7.95 21.15
C GLY A 45 -5.30 -7.52 19.95
N THR A 46 -4.70 -7.34 18.78
CA THR A 46 -5.38 -7.01 17.51
C THR A 46 -4.80 -7.86 16.39
N GLU A 47 -5.60 -8.12 15.35
CA GLU A 47 -5.15 -8.78 14.12
C GLU A 47 -4.61 -7.78 13.07
N PHE A 48 -4.69 -6.47 13.33
CA PHE A 48 -4.21 -5.45 12.41
C PHE A 48 -2.68 -5.52 12.28
N LEU A 49 -2.18 -5.96 11.12
CA LEU A 49 -0.76 -6.23 10.91
C LEU A 49 0.10 -4.96 11.04
N PRO A 50 1.39 -5.09 11.38
CA PRO A 50 2.33 -3.97 11.28
C PRO A 50 2.42 -3.45 9.84
N HIS A 51 2.55 -2.13 9.64
CA HIS A 51 2.51 -1.48 8.31
C HIS A 51 3.43 -2.12 7.25
N HIS A 52 4.62 -2.58 7.64
CA HIS A 52 5.56 -3.21 6.70
C HIS A 52 5.14 -4.62 6.21
N LEU A 53 4.15 -5.23 6.87
CA LEU A 53 3.55 -6.53 6.49
C LEU A 53 2.24 -6.38 5.71
N HIS A 54 1.89 -5.16 5.29
CA HIS A 54 0.83 -4.91 4.33
C HIS A 54 1.43 -4.82 2.93
N ARG A 55 0.92 -5.62 2.00
CA ARG A 55 1.19 -5.55 0.57
C ARG A 55 0.06 -4.76 -0.09
N ILE A 56 0.38 -3.74 -0.88
CA ILE A 56 -0.59 -2.94 -1.62
C ILE A 56 -1.15 -3.79 -2.77
N ALA A 57 -2.47 -3.87 -2.83
CA ALA A 57 -3.23 -4.55 -3.87
C ALA A 57 -3.85 -3.55 -4.86
N ALA A 58 -4.21 -2.34 -4.39
CA ALA A 58 -4.74 -1.28 -5.23
C ALA A 58 -4.42 0.10 -4.67
N ILE A 59 -4.35 1.10 -5.56
CA ILE A 59 -4.32 2.51 -5.20
C ILE A 59 -5.37 3.21 -6.05
N SER A 60 -6.36 3.82 -5.42
CA SER A 60 -7.40 4.57 -6.09
C SER A 60 -7.24 6.06 -5.86
N VAL A 61 -7.48 6.87 -6.89
CA VAL A 61 -7.25 8.31 -6.85
C VAL A 61 -8.41 9.09 -7.44
N THR A 62 -8.62 10.27 -6.88
CA THR A 62 -9.41 11.35 -7.48
C THR A 62 -8.53 12.56 -7.67
N PHE A 63 -8.42 13.05 -8.91
CA PHE A 63 -7.63 14.23 -9.24
C PHE A 63 -8.52 15.39 -9.63
N ARG A 64 -8.30 16.55 -9.01
CA ARG A 64 -8.90 17.83 -9.39
C ARG A 64 -7.80 18.76 -9.91
N GLY A 65 -7.83 19.04 -11.20
CA GLY A 65 -6.93 19.97 -11.88
C GLY A 65 -7.49 21.39 -11.96
N ARG A 66 -7.00 22.17 -12.94
CA ARG A 66 -7.51 23.52 -13.22
C ARG A 66 -8.79 23.46 -14.06
N GLY A 67 -9.68 24.43 -13.88
CA GLY A 67 -10.95 24.52 -14.61
C GLY A 67 -11.86 23.33 -14.28
N ASP A 68 -12.30 22.60 -15.29
CA ASP A 68 -13.21 21.46 -15.15
C ASP A 68 -12.50 20.10 -15.13
N ASP A 69 -11.16 20.07 -15.06
CA ASP A 69 -10.41 18.81 -14.97
C ASP A 69 -10.70 18.09 -13.66
N PHE A 70 -11.41 16.97 -13.75
CA PHE A 70 -11.78 16.10 -12.65
C PHE A 70 -11.81 14.66 -13.15
N LYS A 71 -11.07 13.78 -12.49
CA LYS A 71 -10.94 12.37 -12.88
C LYS A 71 -10.91 11.48 -11.65
N VAL A 72 -11.50 10.29 -11.77
CA VAL A 72 -11.49 9.24 -10.75
C VAL A 72 -11.07 7.95 -11.43
N TRP A 73 -10.04 7.28 -10.91
CA TRP A 73 -9.53 6.03 -11.45
C TRP A 73 -8.66 5.30 -10.44
N SER A 74 -8.36 4.02 -10.70
CA SER A 74 -7.34 3.26 -9.98
C SER A 74 -6.04 3.25 -10.79
N LEU A 75 -4.90 3.37 -10.10
CA LEU A 75 -3.60 3.25 -10.75
C LEU A 75 -3.42 1.81 -11.24
N GLY A 76 -2.86 1.65 -12.44
CA GLY A 76 -2.70 0.33 -13.05
C GLY A 76 -4.00 -0.27 -13.58
N ASP A 77 -3.94 -1.54 -13.97
CA ASP A 77 -5.09 -2.40 -14.23
C ASP A 77 -4.99 -3.65 -13.35
N GLU A 78 -5.88 -4.63 -13.52
CA GLU A 78 -5.90 -5.87 -12.72
C GLU A 78 -4.62 -6.71 -12.83
N SER A 79 -3.78 -6.46 -13.84
CA SER A 79 -2.51 -7.14 -14.06
C SER A 79 -1.30 -6.35 -13.55
N ALA A 80 -1.49 -5.10 -13.11
CA ALA A 80 -0.41 -4.27 -12.58
C ALA A 80 0.12 -4.86 -11.27
N ASP A 81 1.45 -4.97 -11.17
CA ASP A 81 2.08 -5.40 -9.93
C ASP A 81 2.19 -4.25 -8.92
N GLU A 82 2.51 -4.59 -7.68
CA GLU A 82 2.60 -3.62 -6.59
C GLU A 82 3.64 -2.52 -6.84
N ALA A 83 4.78 -2.87 -7.47
CA ALA A 83 5.85 -1.92 -7.75
C ALA A 83 5.37 -0.87 -8.77
N GLU A 84 4.66 -1.30 -9.79
CA GLU A 84 4.05 -0.43 -10.79
C GLU A 84 3.04 0.54 -10.17
N LEU A 85 2.16 0.04 -9.29
CA LEU A 85 1.17 0.89 -8.60
C LEU A 85 1.85 2.01 -7.81
N ILE A 86 2.86 1.65 -7.02
CA ILE A 86 3.62 2.59 -6.19
C ILE A 86 4.40 3.59 -7.04
N GLN A 87 5.04 3.13 -8.13
CA GLN A 87 5.77 4.00 -9.05
C GLN A 87 4.81 5.03 -9.69
N ARG A 88 3.66 4.58 -10.21
CA ARG A 88 2.65 5.47 -10.80
C ARG A 88 2.13 6.50 -9.80
N PHE A 89 2.02 6.14 -8.52
CA PHE A 89 1.61 7.07 -7.47
C PHE A 89 2.64 8.19 -7.26
N TYR A 90 3.92 7.84 -7.09
CA TYR A 90 4.98 8.83 -6.89
C TYR A 90 5.29 9.64 -8.15
N ASP A 91 5.19 9.05 -9.34
CA ASP A 91 5.28 9.80 -10.62
C ASP A 91 4.18 10.85 -10.73
N GLY A 92 2.97 10.53 -10.24
CA GLY A 92 1.87 11.49 -10.17
C GLY A 92 2.14 12.64 -9.20
N ILE A 93 2.73 12.35 -8.04
CA ILE A 93 3.14 13.36 -7.07
C ILE A 93 4.22 14.27 -7.65
N ASP A 94 5.28 13.70 -8.22
CA ASP A 94 6.39 14.46 -8.81
C ASP A 94 5.90 15.38 -9.93
N ARG A 95 5.12 14.82 -10.86
CA ARG A 95 4.63 15.55 -12.03
C ARG A 95 3.69 16.70 -11.70
N TYR A 96 2.75 16.50 -10.77
CA TYR A 96 1.67 17.45 -10.52
C TYR A 96 1.85 18.29 -9.26
N THR A 97 2.78 17.90 -8.39
CA THR A 97 3.03 18.48 -7.07
C THR A 97 1.72 18.86 -6.35
N PRO A 98 0.77 17.92 -6.20
CA PRO A 98 -0.58 18.24 -5.74
C PRO A 98 -0.63 18.42 -4.22
N THR A 99 -1.69 19.07 -3.73
CA THR A 99 -2.13 18.88 -2.35
C THR A 99 -2.69 17.46 -2.23
N ILE A 100 -2.04 16.65 -1.39
CA ILE A 100 -2.46 15.27 -1.14
C ILE A 100 -3.53 15.24 -0.04
N VAL A 101 -4.60 14.49 -0.27
CA VAL A 101 -5.70 14.31 0.69
C VAL A 101 -5.97 12.81 0.85
N SER A 102 -6.12 12.35 2.09
CA SER A 102 -6.48 10.97 2.42
C SER A 102 -7.25 10.94 3.74
N TRP A 103 -7.92 9.82 4.02
CA TRP A 103 -8.54 9.58 5.31
C TRP A 103 -7.58 8.76 6.17
N ASN A 104 -7.05 9.35 7.24
CA ASN A 104 -6.04 8.69 8.11
C ASN A 104 -4.76 8.22 7.37
N GLY A 105 -4.44 8.78 6.20
CA GLY A 105 -3.26 8.33 5.45
C GLY A 105 -1.93 8.60 6.14
N GLY A 106 -1.86 9.57 7.07
CA GLY A 106 -0.68 9.73 7.94
C GLY A 106 -0.52 8.60 8.97
N GLY A 107 -1.62 7.94 9.35
CA GLY A 107 -1.62 6.82 10.29
C GLY A 107 -1.42 5.46 9.65
N PHE A 108 -1.75 5.30 8.35
CA PHE A 108 -1.69 4.01 7.66
C PHE A 108 -1.11 4.09 6.25
N ASP A 109 -1.78 4.76 5.31
CA ASP A 109 -1.48 4.69 3.87
C ASP A 109 -0.06 5.13 3.52
N LEU A 110 0.36 6.31 3.98
CA LEU A 110 1.69 6.85 3.73
C LEU A 110 2.79 6.01 4.40
N PRO A 111 2.65 5.57 5.67
CA PRO A 111 3.56 4.58 6.25
C PRO A 111 3.69 3.28 5.44
N VAL A 112 2.58 2.70 4.96
CA VAL A 112 2.61 1.49 4.13
C VAL A 112 3.33 1.78 2.82
N LEU A 113 2.92 2.82 2.08
CA LEU A 113 3.59 3.26 0.85
C LEU A 113 5.09 3.46 1.04
N HIS A 114 5.52 4.05 2.15
CA HIS A 114 6.93 4.25 2.48
C HIS A 114 7.69 2.92 2.60
N TYR A 115 7.18 1.95 3.38
CA TYR A 115 7.82 0.64 3.51
C TYR A 115 7.86 -0.12 2.18
N ARG A 116 6.79 -0.04 1.39
CA ARG A 116 6.70 -0.74 0.11
C ARG A 116 7.59 -0.10 -0.95
N ALA A 117 7.70 1.23 -0.98
CA ALA A 117 8.66 1.93 -1.81
C ALA A 117 10.10 1.50 -1.51
N MET A 118 10.47 1.35 -0.23
CA MET A 118 11.78 0.83 0.15
C MET A 118 12.01 -0.61 -0.33
N LYS A 119 11.00 -1.50 -0.22
CA LYS A 119 11.09 -2.90 -0.72
C LYS A 119 11.42 -2.92 -2.22
N TYR A 120 10.76 -2.07 -3.01
CA TYR A 120 10.92 -2.01 -4.47
C TYR A 120 11.99 -1.02 -4.96
N LYS A 121 12.69 -0.34 -4.05
CA LYS A 121 13.71 0.68 -4.36
C LYS A 121 13.16 1.86 -5.19
N ILE A 122 11.91 2.24 -4.91
CA ILE A 122 11.23 3.38 -5.54
C ILE A 122 11.50 4.62 -4.69
N ALA A 123 11.91 5.72 -5.33
CA ALA A 123 12.12 6.99 -4.66
C ALA A 123 10.77 7.67 -4.38
N ALA A 124 10.58 8.14 -3.14
CA ALA A 124 9.46 8.99 -2.76
C ALA A 124 9.95 10.46 -2.75
N PRO A 125 9.51 11.29 -3.72
CA PRO A 125 9.94 12.69 -3.85
C PRO A 125 9.36 13.63 -2.77
#